data_AF-X5VNT6-F1
#
_entry.id   AF-X5VNT6-F1
#
_cell.length_a   1.000
_cell.length_b   1.000
_cell.length_c   1.000
_cell.angle_alpha   90.00
_cell.angle_beta   90.00
_cell.angle_gamma   90.00
#
_symmetry.space_group_name_H-M   'P 1'
#
loop_
_entity.id
_entity.type
_entity.pdbx_description
1 polymer ?
#
loop_
_entity_poly.entity_id
_entity_poly.type
_entity_poly.pdbx_seq_one_letter_code
_entity_poly.pdbx_strand_id
1 'polypeptide(L)' 'MVDDVYLQAYRDGGLNAVNDLLKEHFPTDRDRVMVMEGLQDTGYWAITWHEKKHPNGGMYRDFGRVKAYLGDGDE' A
#
# COMPACT_ATOMS: atom_id res chain seq x y z
N MET A 1 -5.78 -6.29 -14.30
CA MET A 1 -4.95 -5.11 -13.97
C MET A 1 -4.31 -5.39 -12.61
N VAL A 2 -3.21 -4.72 -12.20
CA VAL A 2 -2.54 -5.10 -10.92
C VAL A 2 -3.48 -4.90 -9.71
N ASP A 3 -4.39 -3.92 -9.79
CA ASP A 3 -5.48 -3.70 -8.84
C ASP A 3 -6.39 -4.92 -8.64
N ASP A 4 -6.67 -5.72 -9.68
CA ASP A 4 -7.52 -6.92 -9.54
C ASP A 4 -6.93 -7.93 -8.55
N VAL A 5 -5.59 -8.08 -8.54
CA VAL A 5 -4.93 -9.05 -7.66
C VAL A 5 -5.01 -8.62 -6.20
N TYR A 6 -4.84 -7.31 -5.93
CA TYR A 6 -4.95 -6.76 -4.59
C TYR A 6 -6.41 -6.71 -4.13
N LEU A 7 -7.35 -6.43 -5.04
CA LEU A 7 -8.78 -6.49 -4.76
C LEU A 7 -9.23 -7.91 -4.43
N GLN A 8 -8.74 -8.91 -5.16
CA GLN A 8 -8.99 -10.32 -4.85
C GLN A 8 -8.43 -10.69 -3.47
N ALA A 9 -7.19 -10.31 -3.16
CA ALA A 9 -6.61 -10.53 -1.84
C ALA A 9 -7.43 -9.84 -0.73
N TYR A 10 -7.93 -8.62 -0.98
CA TYR A 10 -8.81 -7.91 -0.06
C TYR A 10 -10.14 -8.65 0.15
N ARG A 11 -10.74 -9.21 -0.90
CA ARG A 11 -11.99 -9.98 -0.78
C ARG A 11 -11.79 -11.31 -0.07
N ASP A 12 -10.62 -11.94 -0.22
CA ASP A 12 -10.30 -13.24 0.38
C ASP A 12 -9.93 -13.13 1.86
N GLY A 13 -9.04 -12.19 2.21
CA GLY A 13 -8.49 -12.07 3.57
C GLY A 13 -8.43 -10.65 4.11
N GLY A 14 -9.13 -9.71 3.48
CA GLY A 14 -9.18 -8.31 3.90
C GLY A 14 -7.85 -7.59 3.71
N LEU A 15 -7.69 -6.49 4.44
CA LEU A 15 -6.49 -5.64 4.37
C LEU A 15 -5.21 -6.39 4.76
N ASN A 16 -5.30 -7.41 5.61
CA ASN A 16 -4.13 -8.20 6.00
C ASN A 16 -3.58 -9.00 4.82
N ALA A 17 -4.43 -9.69 4.06
CA ALA A 17 -4.00 -10.43 2.88
C ALA A 17 -3.36 -9.52 1.82
N VAL A 18 -3.89 -8.31 1.61
CA VAL A 18 -3.26 -7.33 0.69
C VAL A 18 -1.86 -6.94 1.17
N ASN A 19 -1.72 -6.64 2.46
CA ASN A 19 -0.42 -6.25 3.02
C ASN A 19 0.59 -7.40 3.01
N ASP A 20 0.14 -8.64 3.22
CA ASP A 20 0.98 -9.83 3.13
C ASP A 20 1.43 -10.06 1.69
N LEU A 21 0.50 -9.98 0.73
CA LEU A 21 0.79 -10.12 -0.69
C LEU A 21 1.76 -9.04 -1.21
N LEU A 22 1.60 -7.79 -0.77
CA LEU A 22 2.55 -6.71 -1.05
C LEU A 22 3.93 -6.95 -0.42
N LYS A 23 3.98 -7.65 0.71
CA LYS A 23 5.24 -8.00 1.37
C LYS A 23 5.94 -9.17 0.67
N GLU A 24 5.18 -10.15 0.19
CA GLU A 24 5.68 -11.29 -0.59
C GLU A 24 6.20 -10.87 -1.96
N HIS A 25 5.45 -10.04 -2.69
CA HIS A 25 5.85 -9.57 -4.02
C HIS A 25 7.00 -8.56 -3.95
N PHE A 26 7.02 -7.69 -2.93
CA PHE A 26 8.00 -6.63 -2.79
C PHE A 26 8.74 -6.77 -1.45
N PRO A 27 9.80 -7.58 -1.37
CA PRO A 27 10.57 -7.76 -0.14
C PRO A 27 11.35 -6.49 0.25
N THR A 28 11.64 -5.62 -0.72
CA THR A 28 12.33 -4.34 -0.50
C THR A 28 11.33 -3.24 -0.22
N ASP A 29 11.47 -2.54 0.90
CA ASP A 29 10.50 -1.51 1.30
C ASP A 29 10.42 -0.35 0.30
N ARG A 30 11.52 0.01 -0.37
CA ARG A 30 11.53 1.02 -1.43
C ARG A 30 10.61 0.67 -2.60
N ASP A 31 10.61 -0.58 -3.02
CA ASP A 31 9.76 -1.04 -4.14
C ASP A 31 8.30 -1.08 -3.70
N ARG A 32 8.06 -1.54 -2.48
CA ARG A 32 6.74 -1.53 -1.85
C ARG A 32 6.17 -0.12 -1.76
N VAL A 33 6.97 0.87 -1.36
CA VAL A 33 6.54 2.28 -1.31
C VAL A 33 6.12 2.75 -2.71
N MET A 34 6.91 2.49 -3.76
CA MET A 34 6.54 2.92 -5.12
C MET A 34 5.21 2.32 -5.60
N VAL A 35 4.99 1.03 -5.35
CA VAL A 35 3.74 0.34 -5.73
C VAL A 35 2.55 0.85 -4.90
N MET A 36 2.76 1.04 -3.60
CA MET A 36 1.76 1.60 -2.70
C MET A 36 1.42 3.05 -3.07
N GLU A 37 2.37 3.86 -3.50
CA GLU A 37 2.10 5.20 -4.01
C GLU A 37 1.19 5.14 -5.25
N GLY A 38 1.42 4.18 -6.16
CA GLY A 38 0.52 3.92 -7.28
C GLY A 38 -0.89 3.52 -6.83
N LEU A 39 -1.02 2.63 -5.84
CA LEU A 39 -2.31 2.23 -5.27
C LEU A 39 -3.04 3.39 -4.58
N GLN A 40 -2.31 4.29 -3.92
CA GLN A 40 -2.89 5.48 -3.31
C GLN A 40 -3.32 6.49 -4.38
N ASP A 41 -2.57 6.59 -5.48
CA ASP A 41 -2.88 7.47 -6.62
C ASP A 41 -4.16 7.06 -7.35
N THR A 42 -4.51 5.75 -7.37
CA THR A 42 -5.81 5.32 -7.92
C THR A 42 -7.01 5.84 -7.12
N GLY A 43 -6.79 6.36 -5.90
CA GLY A 43 -7.85 6.86 -5.02
C GLY A 43 -8.66 5.75 -4.33
N TYR A 44 -8.47 4.50 -4.72
CA TYR A 44 -9.19 3.36 -4.17
C TYR A 44 -8.55 2.78 -2.90
N TRP A 45 -7.33 3.16 -2.57
CA TRP A 45 -6.62 2.61 -1.42
C TRP A 45 -6.12 3.70 -0.49
N ALA A 46 -6.52 3.63 0.78
CA ALA A 46 -5.95 4.45 1.82
C ALA A 46 -4.71 3.78 2.39
N ILE A 47 -3.56 4.46 2.34
CA ILE A 47 -2.28 3.94 2.84
C ILE A 47 -1.81 4.79 4.01
N THR A 48 -1.39 4.11 5.09
CA THR A 48 -0.71 4.72 6.21
C THR A 48 0.79 4.60 5.99
N TRP A 49 1.45 5.75 5.88
CA TRP A 49 2.89 5.84 5.70
C TRP A 49 3.58 5.94 7.06
N HIS A 50 4.69 5.22 7.19
CA HIS A 50 5.67 5.43 8.24
C HIS A 50 6.78 6.30 7.66
N GLU A 51 7.00 7.45 8.29
CA GLU A 51 8.00 8.43 7.89
C GLU A 51 9.16 8.40 8.88
N LYS A 52 10.37 8.23 8.37
CA LYS A 52 11.60 8.39 9.14
C LYS A 52 12.31 9.66 8.78
N LYS A 53 13.02 10.20 9.76
CA LYS A 53 13.93 11.31 9.53
C LYS A 53 15.18 10.78 8.82
N HIS A 54 15.48 11.33 7.65
CA HIS A 54 16.69 11.01 6.93
C HIS A 54 17.90 11.62 7.65
N PRO A 55 19.05 10.92 7.74
CA PRO A 55 20.25 11.44 8.40
C PRO A 55 20.78 12.75 7.76
N ASN A 56 20.53 12.98 6.47
CA ASN A 56 20.86 14.23 5.78
C ASN A 56 19.83 15.36 5.95
N GLY A 57 18.81 15.17 6.80
CA GLY A 57 17.68 16.08 6.92
C GLY A 57 16.56 15.75 5.91
N GLY A 58 15.32 16.05 6.29
CA GLY A 58 14.10 15.66 5.56
C GLY A 58 13.42 14.42 6.16
N MET A 59 12.11 14.29 5.90
CA MET A 59 11.34 13.07 6.17
C MET A 59 11.28 12.23 4.89
N TYR A 60 11.48 10.93 5.02
CA TYR A 60 11.30 9.98 3.92
C TYR A 60 10.39 8.84 4.38
N ARG A 61 9.58 8.33 3.46
CA ARG A 61 8.73 7.17 3.70
C ARG A 61 9.60 5.92 3.62
N ASP A 62 9.79 5.23 4.74
CA ASP A 62 10.53 3.97 4.76
C ASP A 62 9.61 2.75 4.72
N PHE A 63 8.34 2.91 5.08
CA PHE A 63 7.38 1.83 5.08
C PHE A 63 5.95 2.35 4.86
N GLY A 64 5.09 1.53 4.26
CA GLY A 64 3.67 1.83 4.06
C GLY A 64 2.82 0.61 4.36
N ARG A 65 1.58 0.83 4.80
CA ARG A 65 0.59 -0.23 5.00
C ARG A 65 -0.78 0.21 4.49
N VAL A 66 -1.45 -0.66 3.75
CA VAL A 66 -2.83 -0.45 3.33
C VAL A 66 -3.72 -0.45 4.58
N LYS A 67 -4.41 0.68 4.78
CA LYS A 67 -5.30 0.97 5.92
C LYS A 67 -6.76 0.72 5.60
N ALA A 68 -7.20 1.04 4.39
CA ALA A 68 -8.58 0.83 3.96
C ALA A 68 -8.67 0.75 2.43
N TYR A 69 -9.70 0.06 1.94
CA TYR A 69 -10.14 0.15 0.57
C TYR A 69 -11.29 1.16 0.50
N LEU A 70 -11.14 2.18 -0.32
CA LEU A 70 -12.08 3.28 -0.55
C LEU A 70 -12.87 3.10 -1.86
N GLY A 71 -12.43 2.21 -2.75
CA GLY A 71 -13.06 2.03 -4.07
C GLY A 71 -14.38 1.28 -4.11
N ASP A 72 -14.98 0.96 -2.96
CA ASP A 72 -16.34 0.43 -2.85
C ASP A 72 -17.36 1.52 -2.46
N GLY A 73 -16.91 2.75 -2.23
CA GLY A 73 -17.73 3.87 -1.76
C GLY A 73 -18.06 4.89 -2.85
N ASP A 74 -18.76 4.46 -3.90
CA ASP A 74 -19.58 5.33 -4.74
C ASP A 74 -21.04 5.07 -4.36
N GLU A 75 -21.55 5.82 -3.38
CA GLU A 75 -22.99 6.10 -3.20
C GLU A 75 -23.19 7.59 -2.88
#